data_AF-A0A2V7T7H7-F1
#
_entry.id   AF-A0A2V7T7H7-F1
#
_cell.length_a   1.000
_cell.length_b   1.000
_cell.length_c   1.000
_cell.angle_alpha   90.00
_cell.angle_beta   90.00
_cell.angle_gamma   90.00
#
_symmetry.space_group_name_H-M   'P 1'
#
loop_
_entity.id
_entity.type
_entity.pdbx_description
1 polymer ?
#
loop_
_entity_poly.entity_id
_entity_poly.type
_entity_poly.pdbx_seq_one_letter_code
_entity_poly.pdbx_strand_id
1 'polypeptide(L)'
;MTLDCCLKSAVTRSPVGLVFLLLVLMFGPAPALAKEVLSTADPDVVLYEVTEDMYLKDAASNFVASVVPGGRRTAVAQLSGWAKVGTPLCPWSVLSLSPNATHCTLNATGGDDLSLATGKGTLGGTFAVVVQGDNPVDAPEFVIMTGTFSGDADLSLSLTDQAPIGFITNGVATIDGVPEATFTFAGTFRLPFALDEHGRHHKPRRGRDAFYLNAQSRPVKVNDDERSLGWPTVRLEIDF
;
A
#
# COMPACT_ATOMS: atom_id res chain seq x y z
N MET A 1 60.81 -37.57 46.80
CA MET A 1 59.85 -37.57 45.67
C MET A 1 58.88 -36.42 45.87
N THR A 2 59.16 -35.34 45.13
CA THR A 2 58.24 -34.36 44.53
C THR A 2 56.73 -34.62 44.69
N LEU A 3 55.92 -33.63 45.09
CA LEU A 3 55.35 -32.64 44.17
C LEU A 3 54.47 -31.61 44.90
N ASP A 4 54.64 -30.36 44.48
CA ASP A 4 53.89 -29.15 44.81
C ASP A 4 52.37 -29.28 44.67
N CYS A 5 51.64 -28.68 45.62
CA CYS A 5 50.20 -28.47 45.53
C CYS A 5 49.95 -27.07 44.92
N CYS A 6 49.58 -27.03 43.63
CA CYS A 6 49.20 -25.81 42.92
C CYS A 6 47.87 -25.22 43.41
N LEU A 7 47.93 -23.95 43.79
CA LEU A 7 46.81 -23.03 43.96
C LEU A 7 45.98 -22.94 42.66
N LYS A 8 44.67 -23.22 42.74
CA LYS A 8 43.70 -22.91 41.66
C LYS A 8 43.00 -21.60 41.97
N SER A 9 43.32 -20.55 41.22
CA SER A 9 42.52 -19.32 41.15
C SER A 9 41.17 -19.61 40.46
N ALA A 10 40.07 -19.36 41.16
CA ALA A 10 38.74 -19.31 40.57
C ALA A 10 38.51 -17.94 39.93
N VAL A 11 38.49 -17.91 38.60
CA VAL A 11 38.08 -16.73 37.83
C VAL A 11 36.55 -16.70 37.77
N THR A 12 35.93 -15.87 38.59
CA THR A 12 34.49 -15.56 38.51
C THR A 12 34.24 -14.66 37.29
N ARG A 13 33.72 -15.26 36.20
CA ARG A 13 33.21 -14.51 35.04
C ARG A 13 31.80 -13.98 35.36
N SER A 14 31.67 -12.66 35.38
CA SER A 14 30.43 -11.92 35.58
C SER A 14 29.45 -12.15 34.41
N PRO A 15 28.17 -12.51 34.63
CA PRO A 15 27.21 -12.81 33.56
C PRO A 15 26.50 -11.57 33.01
N VAL A 16 27.10 -10.38 33.14
CA VAL A 16 26.47 -9.11 32.74
C VAL A 16 26.50 -8.90 31.21
N GLY A 17 27.27 -9.69 30.46
CA GLY A 17 27.37 -9.57 29.00
C GLY A 17 26.26 -10.25 28.18
N LEU A 18 25.46 -11.16 28.77
CA LEU A 18 24.49 -11.96 28.01
C LEU A 18 23.09 -11.33 27.92
N VAL A 19 22.75 -10.42 28.83
CA VAL A 19 21.42 -9.76 28.85
C VAL A 19 21.32 -8.66 27.79
N PHE A 20 22.44 -8.02 27.40
CA PHE A 20 22.45 -7.02 26.34
C PHE A 20 22.38 -7.61 24.91
N LEU A 21 22.69 -8.90 24.73
CA LEU A 21 22.61 -9.56 23.43
C LEU A 21 21.21 -10.12 23.11
N LEU A 22 20.36 -10.30 24.13
CA LEU A 22 18.99 -10.82 23.95
C LEU A 22 17.95 -9.74 23.65
N LEU A 23 18.27 -8.46 23.88
CA LEU A 23 17.40 -7.32 23.53
C LEU A 23 17.49 -6.90 22.05
N VAL A 24 18.43 -7.45 21.28
CA VAL A 24 18.60 -7.15 19.84
C VAL A 24 17.82 -8.12 18.94
N LEU A 25 17.24 -9.19 19.48
CA LEU A 25 16.51 -10.21 18.71
C LEU A 25 14.99 -10.02 18.64
N MET A 26 14.44 -8.98 19.27
CA MET A 26 12.99 -8.69 19.24
C MET A 26 12.55 -7.74 18.11
N PHE A 27 13.51 -7.13 17.39
CA PHE A 27 13.24 -6.56 16.07
C PHE A 27 13.71 -7.58 15.04
N GLY A 28 12.85 -8.56 14.77
CA GLY A 28 13.06 -9.44 13.62
C GLY A 28 13.28 -8.57 12.38
N PRO A 29 14.23 -8.91 11.49
CA PRO A 29 14.41 -8.16 10.26
C PRO A 29 13.06 -8.19 9.53
N ALA A 30 12.45 -7.01 9.36
CA ALA A 30 11.47 -6.85 8.30
C ALA A 30 12.11 -7.44 7.03
N PRO A 31 11.39 -8.28 6.27
CA PRO A 31 11.97 -8.96 5.12
C PRO A 31 12.68 -7.92 4.25
N ALA A 32 13.99 -8.08 4.06
CA ALA A 32 14.81 -7.18 3.26
C ALA A 32 14.26 -7.00 1.82
N LEU A 33 13.37 -7.90 1.38
CA LEU A 33 12.64 -7.85 0.13
C LEU A 33 11.66 -6.67 0.00
N ALA A 34 11.12 -6.14 1.10
CA ALA A 34 10.24 -4.97 1.01
C ALA A 34 11.04 -3.69 0.73
N LYS A 35 12.29 -3.61 1.22
CA LYS A 35 13.10 -2.38 1.15
C LYS A 35 13.60 -2.06 -0.26
N GLU A 36 13.83 -3.06 -1.11
CA GLU A 36 14.30 -2.82 -2.49
C GLU A 36 13.20 -2.29 -3.43
N VAL A 37 11.93 -2.53 -3.11
CA VAL A 37 10.78 -2.12 -3.95
C VAL A 37 10.11 -0.85 -3.42
N LEU A 38 10.34 -0.50 -2.15
CA LEU A 38 9.73 0.64 -1.50
C LEU A 38 10.44 1.95 -1.85
N SER A 39 9.82 2.75 -2.73
CA SER A 39 10.23 4.14 -2.98
C SER A 39 10.24 4.94 -1.68
N THR A 40 11.31 5.73 -1.48
CA THR A 40 11.42 6.69 -0.36
C THR A 40 11.09 8.11 -0.78
N ALA A 41 10.80 8.33 -2.07
CA ALA A 41 10.34 9.59 -2.60
C ALA A 41 8.85 9.78 -2.28
N ASP A 42 8.41 11.03 -2.19
CA ASP A 42 6.99 11.34 -2.10
C ASP A 42 6.31 10.91 -3.41
N PRO A 43 5.23 10.11 -3.36
CA PRO A 43 4.59 9.58 -4.55
C PRO A 43 3.98 10.69 -5.42
N ASP A 44 3.92 10.47 -6.73
CA ASP A 44 3.33 11.42 -7.67
C ASP A 44 1.80 11.47 -7.59
N VAL A 45 1.19 10.36 -7.22
CA VAL A 45 -0.25 10.22 -6.98
C VAL A 45 -0.49 9.44 -5.71
N VAL A 46 -1.50 9.85 -4.94
CA VAL A 46 -2.04 9.06 -3.83
C VAL A 46 -3.54 8.88 -4.04
N LEU A 47 -3.97 7.63 -4.00
CA LEU A 47 -5.37 7.22 -4.07
C LEU A 47 -5.74 6.44 -2.81
N TYR A 48 -6.97 6.62 -2.35
CA TYR A 48 -7.54 5.89 -1.23
C TYR A 48 -8.74 5.08 -1.71
N GLU A 49 -8.80 3.81 -1.34
CA GLU A 49 -9.95 2.95 -1.60
C GLU A 49 -11.15 3.38 -0.75
N VAL A 50 -12.09 4.08 -1.38
CA VAL A 50 -13.31 4.59 -0.72
C VAL A 50 -14.29 3.46 -0.45
N THR A 51 -14.43 2.53 -1.39
CA THR A 51 -15.26 1.32 -1.26
C THR A 51 -14.65 0.18 -2.06
N GLU A 52 -14.89 -1.07 -1.64
CA GLU A 52 -14.54 -2.28 -2.39
C GLU A 52 -15.65 -3.32 -2.29
N ASP A 53 -16.03 -3.89 -3.44
CA ASP A 53 -16.83 -5.12 -3.52
C ASP A 53 -15.92 -6.28 -3.90
N MET A 54 -15.72 -7.23 -2.97
CA MET A 54 -14.81 -8.36 -3.13
C MET A 54 -15.52 -9.71 -3.09
N TYR A 55 -15.12 -10.59 -4.01
CA TYR A 55 -15.62 -11.95 -4.13
C TYR A 55 -14.46 -12.95 -4.11
N LEU A 56 -14.66 -14.04 -3.38
CA LEU A 56 -13.83 -15.24 -3.48
C LEU A 56 -14.52 -16.23 -4.41
N LYS A 57 -13.74 -16.81 -5.33
CA LYS A 57 -14.20 -17.81 -6.28
C LYS A 57 -13.38 -19.09 -6.19
N ASP A 58 -13.99 -20.24 -6.39
CA ASP A 58 -13.28 -21.51 -6.57
C ASP A 58 -12.67 -21.63 -7.98
N ALA A 59 -11.97 -22.74 -8.25
CA ALA A 59 -11.38 -23.01 -9.56
C ALA A 59 -12.42 -23.14 -10.70
N ALA A 60 -13.68 -23.40 -10.36
CA ALA A 60 -14.81 -23.45 -11.30
C ALA A 60 -15.55 -22.11 -11.42
N SER A 61 -15.01 -21.03 -10.83
CA SER A 61 -15.58 -19.67 -10.80
C SER A 61 -16.88 -19.52 -10.01
N ASN A 62 -17.22 -20.46 -9.12
CA ASN A 62 -18.35 -20.31 -8.21
C ASN A 62 -17.96 -19.44 -7.01
N PHE A 63 -18.89 -18.62 -6.53
CA PHE A 63 -18.67 -17.85 -5.30
C PHE A 63 -18.54 -18.76 -4.07
N VAL A 64 -17.55 -18.46 -3.23
CA VAL A 64 -17.28 -19.19 -2.00
C VAL A 64 -17.16 -18.24 -0.81
N ALA A 65 -17.49 -18.73 0.38
CA ALA A 65 -17.44 -17.93 1.62
C ALA A 65 -16.05 -17.87 2.27
N SER A 66 -15.09 -18.65 1.77
CA SER A 66 -13.74 -18.74 2.32
C SER A 66 -12.72 -19.05 1.24
N VAL A 67 -11.44 -18.76 1.52
CA VAL A 67 -10.33 -19.11 0.63
C VAL A 67 -10.28 -20.62 0.40
N VAL A 68 -10.13 -21.03 -0.86
CA VAL A 68 -10.00 -22.43 -1.27
C VAL A 68 -8.75 -22.64 -2.13
N PRO A 69 -8.12 -23.82 -2.12
CA PRO A 69 -7.00 -24.13 -3.00
C PRO A 69 -7.38 -23.92 -4.48
N GLY A 70 -6.53 -23.21 -5.22
CA GLY A 70 -6.79 -22.87 -6.62
C GLY A 70 -7.89 -21.82 -6.84
N GLY A 71 -8.40 -21.21 -5.77
CA GLY A 71 -9.38 -20.13 -5.85
C GLY A 71 -8.79 -18.79 -6.31
N ARG A 72 -9.69 -17.84 -6.56
CA ARG A 72 -9.38 -16.48 -7.02
C ARG A 72 -10.08 -15.44 -6.16
N ARG A 73 -9.46 -14.27 -6.02
CA ARG A 73 -10.08 -13.04 -5.51
C ARG A 73 -10.39 -12.16 -6.72
N THR A 74 -11.64 -11.72 -6.83
CA THR A 74 -12.03 -10.67 -7.78
C THR A 74 -12.60 -9.52 -6.96
N ALA A 75 -12.08 -8.31 -7.14
CA ALA A 75 -12.60 -7.13 -6.47
C ALA A 75 -12.83 -5.97 -7.44
N VAL A 76 -13.76 -5.08 -7.09
CA VAL A 76 -13.92 -3.78 -7.74
C VAL A 76 -13.92 -2.70 -6.65
N ALA A 77 -12.98 -1.77 -6.78
CA ALA A 77 -12.77 -0.66 -5.86
C ALA A 77 -13.12 0.68 -6.52
N GLN A 78 -13.69 1.57 -5.72
CA GLN A 78 -13.79 3.00 -6.02
C GLN A 78 -12.69 3.71 -5.25
N LEU A 79 -11.86 4.47 -5.95
CA LEU A 79 -10.73 5.19 -5.37
C LEU A 79 -10.88 6.69 -5.59
N SER A 80 -10.41 7.47 -4.62
CA SER A 80 -10.32 8.92 -4.74
C SER A 80 -9.04 9.42 -4.07
N GLY A 81 -8.49 10.51 -4.60
CA GLY A 81 -7.28 11.11 -4.06
C GLY A 81 -6.74 12.19 -4.98
N TRP A 82 -5.43 12.28 -5.14
CA TRP A 82 -4.80 13.41 -5.82
C TRP A 82 -3.57 13.02 -6.63
N ALA A 83 -3.26 13.83 -7.65
CA ALA A 83 -2.03 13.78 -8.44
C ALA A 83 -1.32 15.15 -8.38
N LYS A 84 0.01 15.16 -8.22
CA LYS A 84 0.81 16.40 -8.21
C LYS A 84 0.72 17.11 -9.54
N VAL A 85 0.65 18.45 -9.50
CA VAL A 85 0.82 19.25 -10.73
C VAL A 85 2.18 18.98 -11.37
N GLY A 86 2.19 18.83 -12.69
CA GLY A 86 3.35 18.48 -13.49
C GLY A 86 3.46 17.00 -13.87
N THR A 87 2.59 16.15 -13.31
CA THR A 87 2.49 14.73 -13.67
C THR A 87 1.64 14.52 -14.93
N PRO A 88 1.70 13.34 -15.60
CA PRO A 88 0.82 13.02 -16.72
C PRO A 88 -0.68 13.14 -16.39
N LEU A 89 -1.07 12.84 -15.15
CA LEU A 89 -2.46 12.94 -14.67
C LEU A 89 -2.86 14.34 -14.20
N CYS A 90 -1.91 15.27 -14.05
CA CYS A 90 -2.20 16.65 -13.67
C CYS A 90 -1.18 17.59 -14.34
N PRO A 91 -1.25 17.76 -15.68
CA PRO A 91 -0.25 18.53 -16.42
C PRO A 91 -0.26 20.01 -16.02
N TRP A 92 0.86 20.70 -16.20
CA TRP A 92 1.00 22.14 -15.89
C TRP A 92 -0.05 23.03 -16.56
N SER A 93 -0.63 22.59 -17.68
CA SER A 93 -1.72 23.30 -18.37
C SER A 93 -2.96 23.50 -17.49
N VAL A 94 -3.14 22.69 -16.44
CA VAL A 94 -4.23 22.85 -15.46
C VAL A 94 -4.19 24.22 -14.77
N LEU A 95 -3.01 24.83 -14.62
CA LEU A 95 -2.87 26.15 -14.00
C LEU A 95 -3.54 27.26 -14.80
N SER A 96 -3.81 27.05 -16.09
CA SER A 96 -4.62 27.97 -16.90
C SER A 96 -6.10 27.95 -16.50
N LEU A 97 -6.57 26.84 -15.93
CA LEU A 97 -7.96 26.64 -15.47
C LEU A 97 -8.09 26.89 -13.97
N SER A 98 -7.11 26.44 -13.19
CA SER A 98 -7.04 26.56 -11.74
C SER A 98 -5.65 27.07 -11.32
N PRO A 99 -5.42 28.41 -11.34
CA PRO A 99 -4.08 29.00 -11.16
C PRO A 99 -3.38 28.67 -9.84
N ASN A 100 -4.14 28.34 -8.80
CA ASN A 100 -3.61 28.03 -7.47
C ASN A 100 -3.59 26.52 -7.18
N ALA A 101 -3.85 25.67 -8.18
CA ALA A 101 -3.80 24.22 -7.99
C ALA A 101 -2.38 23.79 -7.61
N THR A 102 -2.26 23.03 -6.52
CA THR A 102 -1.05 22.29 -6.17
C THR A 102 -1.17 20.82 -6.58
N HIS A 103 -2.40 20.34 -6.73
CA HIS A 103 -2.76 18.99 -7.14
C HIS A 103 -4.06 19.02 -7.96
N CYS A 104 -4.29 17.97 -8.76
CA CYS A 104 -5.59 17.64 -9.31
C CYS A 104 -6.20 16.52 -8.50
N THR A 105 -7.53 16.48 -8.39
CA THR A 105 -8.23 15.35 -7.78
C THR A 105 -8.38 14.23 -8.79
N LEU A 106 -8.22 13.00 -8.35
CA LEU A 106 -8.32 11.80 -9.18
C LEU A 106 -9.38 10.89 -8.58
N ASN A 107 -10.36 10.50 -9.39
CA ASN A 107 -11.33 9.47 -9.07
C ASN A 107 -11.12 8.29 -10.01
N ALA A 108 -11.07 7.08 -9.48
CA ALA A 108 -10.84 5.87 -10.28
C ALA A 108 -11.77 4.74 -9.89
N THR A 109 -12.15 3.93 -10.87
CA THR A 109 -12.73 2.61 -10.65
C THR A 109 -11.70 1.59 -11.10
N GLY A 110 -11.23 0.74 -10.18
CA GLY A 110 -10.26 -0.31 -10.47
C GLY A 110 -10.84 -1.68 -10.13
N GLY A 111 -10.60 -2.67 -10.97
CA GLY A 111 -10.90 -4.06 -10.69
C GLY A 111 -9.64 -4.92 -10.71
N ASP A 112 -9.61 -5.95 -9.89
CA ASP A 112 -8.54 -6.96 -9.89
C ASP A 112 -9.07 -8.38 -10.05
N ASP A 113 -8.18 -9.24 -10.55
CA ASP A 113 -8.39 -10.68 -10.57
C ASP A 113 -7.10 -11.42 -10.18
N LEU A 114 -7.05 -11.87 -8.93
CA LEU A 114 -5.86 -12.43 -8.29
C LEU A 114 -6.01 -13.92 -8.00
N SER A 115 -4.95 -14.67 -8.23
CA SER A 115 -4.80 -16.04 -7.74
C SER A 115 -4.61 -16.04 -6.22
N LEU A 116 -5.45 -16.77 -5.48
CA LEU A 116 -5.27 -16.93 -4.03
C LEU A 116 -4.07 -17.84 -3.68
N ALA A 117 -3.57 -18.62 -4.63
CA ALA A 117 -2.40 -19.48 -4.43
C ALA A 117 -1.09 -18.69 -4.46
N THR A 118 -1.01 -17.62 -5.26
CA THR A 118 0.21 -16.84 -5.46
C THR A 118 0.10 -15.41 -4.96
N GLY A 119 -1.12 -14.90 -4.76
CA GLY A 119 -1.40 -13.49 -4.51
C GLY A 119 -1.14 -12.58 -5.70
N LYS A 120 -0.97 -13.14 -6.91
CA LYS A 120 -0.65 -12.38 -8.12
C LYS A 120 -1.78 -12.46 -9.13
N GLY A 121 -1.88 -11.44 -9.97
CA GLY A 121 -2.84 -11.39 -11.06
C GLY A 121 -2.74 -10.08 -11.80
N THR A 122 -3.86 -9.61 -12.34
CA THR A 122 -3.93 -8.36 -13.09
C THR A 122 -4.94 -7.42 -12.45
N LEU A 123 -4.78 -6.14 -12.76
CA LEU A 123 -5.75 -5.10 -12.46
C LEU A 123 -5.98 -4.22 -13.69
N GLY A 124 -7.08 -3.50 -13.67
CA GLY A 124 -7.35 -2.45 -14.64
C GLY A 124 -8.62 -1.70 -14.33
N GLY A 125 -8.86 -0.62 -15.05
CA GLY A 125 -9.98 0.24 -14.73
C GLY A 125 -10.00 1.55 -15.52
N THR A 126 -10.78 2.48 -15.00
CA THR A 126 -10.96 3.83 -15.54
C THR A 126 -10.62 4.87 -14.51
N PHE A 127 -10.28 6.07 -14.97
CA PHE A 127 -10.07 7.22 -14.12
C PHE A 127 -10.66 8.50 -14.72
N ALA A 128 -10.94 9.46 -13.84
CA ALA A 128 -11.25 10.83 -14.18
C ALA A 128 -10.41 11.77 -13.31
N VAL A 129 -9.75 12.72 -13.95
CA VAL A 129 -9.08 13.84 -13.29
C VAL A 129 -10.06 14.99 -13.23
N VAL A 130 -10.27 15.51 -12.04
CA VAL A 130 -11.19 16.62 -11.77
C VAL A 130 -10.47 17.75 -11.04
N VAL A 131 -10.92 18.96 -11.30
CA VAL A 131 -10.51 20.16 -10.58
C VAL A 131 -11.70 20.81 -9.90
N GLN A 132 -11.42 21.69 -8.95
CA GLN A 132 -12.46 22.41 -8.25
C GLN A 132 -13.21 23.32 -9.25
N GLY A 133 -14.54 23.28 -9.18
CA GLY A 133 -15.45 24.06 -10.01
C GLY A 133 -15.75 25.44 -9.41
N ASP A 134 -17.01 25.75 -9.16
CA ASP A 134 -17.46 27.05 -8.65
C ASP A 134 -17.70 27.09 -7.13
N ASN A 135 -17.95 25.93 -6.50
CA ASN A 135 -18.18 25.80 -5.07
C ASN A 135 -16.98 25.20 -4.31
N PRO A 136 -16.13 26.00 -3.64
CA PRO A 136 -14.93 25.50 -2.96
C PRO A 136 -15.21 24.73 -1.66
N VAL A 137 -16.48 24.68 -1.22
CA VAL A 137 -16.92 23.87 -0.09
C VAL A 137 -17.29 22.45 -0.53
N ASP A 138 -17.51 22.23 -1.83
CA ASP A 138 -17.79 20.91 -2.41
C ASP A 138 -16.50 20.22 -2.87
N ALA A 139 -16.60 18.90 -3.08
CA ALA A 139 -15.55 18.12 -3.70
C ALA A 139 -15.31 18.58 -5.15
N PRO A 140 -14.06 18.55 -5.64
CA PRO A 140 -13.75 18.79 -7.05
C PRO A 140 -14.56 17.88 -7.99
N GLU A 141 -15.18 18.47 -9.01
CA GLU A 141 -16.11 17.77 -9.91
C GLU A 141 -15.92 18.09 -11.39
N PHE A 142 -15.18 19.15 -11.74
CA PHE A 142 -15.00 19.55 -13.13
C PHE A 142 -13.98 18.65 -13.82
N VAL A 143 -14.46 17.76 -14.69
CA VAL A 143 -13.63 16.79 -15.42
C VAL A 143 -12.75 17.50 -16.44
N ILE A 144 -11.44 17.26 -16.35
CA ILE A 144 -10.44 17.77 -17.30
C ILE A 144 -9.75 16.67 -18.11
N MET A 145 -9.83 15.42 -17.65
CA MET A 145 -9.22 14.27 -18.30
C MET A 145 -9.94 12.99 -17.86
N THR A 146 -10.10 12.04 -18.77
CA THR A 146 -10.48 10.66 -18.45
C THR A 146 -9.52 9.70 -19.12
N GLY A 147 -9.53 8.45 -18.66
CA GLY A 147 -8.73 7.42 -19.29
C GLY A 147 -8.95 6.05 -18.69
N THR A 148 -8.13 5.11 -19.17
CA THR A 148 -8.09 3.72 -18.72
C THR A 148 -6.70 3.34 -18.25
N PHE A 149 -6.61 2.33 -17.39
CA PHE A 149 -5.35 1.78 -16.94
C PHE A 149 -5.39 0.26 -16.83
N SER A 150 -4.23 -0.37 -16.87
CA SER A 150 -4.03 -1.78 -16.56
C SER A 150 -2.64 -2.03 -15.99
N GLY A 151 -2.44 -3.17 -15.35
CA GLY A 151 -1.14 -3.60 -14.84
C GLY A 151 -1.17 -4.98 -14.20
N ASP A 152 0.00 -5.45 -13.78
CA ASP A 152 0.15 -6.67 -13.01
C ASP A 152 0.14 -6.35 -11.52
N ALA A 153 -0.64 -7.09 -10.75
CA ALA A 153 -0.81 -6.89 -9.32
C ALA A 153 -0.15 -8.02 -8.53
N ASP A 154 0.56 -7.66 -7.45
CA ASP A 154 1.19 -8.60 -6.52
C ASP A 154 0.86 -8.24 -5.07
N LEU A 155 -0.05 -9.01 -4.47
CA LEU A 155 -0.42 -8.97 -3.05
C LEU A 155 0.14 -10.16 -2.26
N SER A 156 1.13 -10.88 -2.80
CA SER A 156 1.66 -12.11 -2.19
C SER A 156 2.15 -11.92 -0.75
N LEU A 157 2.80 -10.78 -0.46
CA LEU A 157 3.26 -10.46 0.89
C LEU A 157 2.09 -10.24 1.87
N SER A 158 1.02 -9.61 1.39
CA SER A 158 -0.19 -9.37 2.19
C SER A 158 -0.98 -10.65 2.44
N LEU A 159 -1.15 -11.49 1.41
CA LEU A 159 -1.90 -12.75 1.55
C LEU A 159 -1.17 -13.84 2.33
N THR A 160 0.15 -13.73 2.47
CA THR A 160 0.97 -14.64 3.28
C THR A 160 1.31 -14.07 4.67
N ASP A 161 0.64 -12.98 5.08
CA ASP A 161 0.85 -12.29 6.36
C ASP A 161 2.32 -11.86 6.61
N GLN A 162 3.14 -11.72 5.56
CA GLN A 162 4.54 -11.30 5.67
C GLN A 162 4.66 -9.79 5.83
N ALA A 163 3.87 -9.03 5.07
CA ALA A 163 3.80 -7.58 5.17
C ALA A 163 2.47 -7.07 4.57
N PRO A 164 1.82 -6.05 5.16
CA PRO A 164 0.58 -5.46 4.63
C PRO A 164 0.88 -4.50 3.47
N ILE A 165 1.55 -5.02 2.45
CA ILE A 165 1.96 -4.29 1.26
C ILE A 165 1.71 -5.11 -0.01
N GLY A 166 1.47 -4.40 -1.12
CA GLY A 166 1.39 -4.97 -2.45
C GLY A 166 1.90 -4.01 -3.51
N PHE A 167 1.98 -4.48 -4.75
CA PHE A 167 2.61 -3.74 -5.85
C PHE A 167 1.82 -3.82 -7.15
N ILE A 168 1.99 -2.79 -7.97
CA ILE A 168 1.62 -2.76 -9.38
C ILE A 168 2.90 -2.65 -10.20
N THR A 169 3.08 -3.57 -11.14
CA THR A 169 4.16 -3.51 -12.14
C THR A 169 3.59 -3.53 -13.54
N ASN A 170 4.40 -3.13 -14.53
CA ASN A 170 3.98 -3.06 -15.94
C ASN A 170 2.69 -2.24 -16.12
N GLY A 171 2.51 -1.20 -15.28
CA GLY A 171 1.36 -0.33 -15.34
C GLY A 171 1.39 0.50 -16.62
N VAL A 172 0.25 0.54 -17.32
CA VAL A 172 0.06 1.38 -18.51
C VAL A 172 -1.28 2.09 -18.38
N ALA A 173 -1.30 3.37 -18.68
CA ALA A 173 -2.52 4.15 -18.76
C ALA A 173 -2.63 4.87 -20.11
N THR A 174 -3.87 5.08 -20.54
CA THR A 174 -4.22 5.74 -21.80
C THR A 174 -5.19 6.88 -21.50
N ILE A 175 -4.97 8.04 -22.13
CA ILE A 175 -5.87 9.20 -22.03
C ILE A 175 -6.91 9.13 -23.15
N ASP A 176 -8.19 9.26 -22.80
CA ASP A 176 -9.28 9.21 -23.76
C ASP A 176 -9.25 10.40 -24.72
N GLY A 177 -9.60 10.16 -25.99
CA GLY A 177 -9.72 11.22 -27.00
C GLY A 177 -8.39 11.81 -27.49
N VAL A 178 -7.24 11.37 -26.96
CA VAL A 178 -5.91 11.79 -27.41
C VAL A 178 -5.16 10.59 -27.99
N PRO A 179 -5.01 10.49 -29.32
CA PRO A 179 -4.28 9.38 -29.95
C PRO A 179 -2.87 9.24 -29.37
N GLU A 180 -2.47 8.00 -29.05
CA GLU A 180 -1.14 7.63 -28.56
C GLU A 180 -0.73 8.26 -27.22
N ALA A 181 -1.63 8.95 -26.52
CA ALA A 181 -1.37 9.49 -25.18
C ALA A 181 -1.38 8.37 -24.14
N THR A 182 -0.25 7.68 -24.04
CA THR A 182 0.00 6.60 -23.10
C THR A 182 1.18 6.95 -22.20
N PHE A 183 1.13 6.47 -20.96
CA PHE A 183 2.25 6.56 -20.02
C PHE A 183 2.31 5.30 -19.17
N THR A 184 3.52 5.00 -18.70
CA THR A 184 3.77 3.89 -17.78
C THR A 184 3.68 4.35 -16.35
N PHE A 185 3.42 3.42 -15.43
CA PHE A 185 3.49 3.68 -14.00
C PHE A 185 3.81 2.42 -13.20
N ALA A 186 4.27 2.63 -11.97
CA ALA A 186 4.36 1.61 -10.93
C ALA A 186 3.51 2.04 -9.73
N GLY A 187 3.07 1.07 -8.94
CA GLY A 187 2.20 1.33 -7.80
C GLY A 187 2.59 0.56 -6.55
N THR A 188 2.33 1.14 -5.39
CA THR A 188 2.46 0.47 -4.08
C THR A 188 1.13 0.56 -3.34
N PHE A 189 0.56 -0.60 -3.01
CA PHE A 189 -0.57 -0.70 -2.09
C PHE A 189 -0.06 -0.78 -0.66
N ARG A 190 -0.51 0.11 0.21
CA ARG A 190 -0.33 0.01 1.66
C ARG A 190 -1.65 -0.38 2.29
N LEU A 191 -1.71 -1.60 2.81
CA LEU A 191 -2.91 -2.11 3.48
C LEU A 191 -2.90 -1.65 4.95
N PRO A 192 -4.02 -1.16 5.47
CA PRO A 192 -4.09 -0.75 6.86
C PRO A 192 -4.09 -1.97 7.79
N PHE A 193 -3.33 -1.89 8.89
CA PHE A 193 -3.30 -2.91 9.94
C PHE A 193 -3.43 -2.28 11.32
N ALA A 194 -3.73 -3.10 12.33
CA ALA A 194 -3.84 -2.67 13.71
C ALA A 194 -2.71 -3.24 14.56
N LEU A 195 -2.28 -2.45 15.54
CA LEU A 195 -1.31 -2.83 16.55
C LEU A 195 -1.98 -2.83 17.94
N ASP A 196 -1.55 -3.73 18.81
CA ASP A 196 -1.91 -3.69 20.23
C ASP A 196 -1.03 -2.69 21.00
N GLU A 197 -1.31 -2.53 22.30
CA GLU A 197 -0.57 -1.63 23.20
C GLU A 197 0.93 -1.97 23.31
N HIS A 198 1.33 -3.18 22.90
CA HIS A 198 2.71 -3.67 22.89
C HIS A 198 3.35 -3.60 21.49
N GLY A 199 2.68 -2.98 20.52
CA GLY A 199 3.17 -2.85 19.15
C GLY A 199 3.11 -4.13 18.33
N ARG A 200 2.31 -5.13 18.74
CA ARG A 200 2.14 -6.39 18.02
C ARG A 200 0.90 -6.33 17.12
N HIS A 201 0.94 -7.07 16.01
CA HIS A 201 -0.23 -7.18 15.13
C HIS A 201 -1.47 -7.65 15.90
N HIS A 202 -2.57 -6.96 15.68
CA HIS A 202 -3.85 -7.23 16.31
C HIS A 202 -4.97 -7.13 15.27
N LYS A 203 -6.12 -7.76 15.56
CA LYS A 203 -7.29 -7.70 14.68
C LYS A 203 -7.80 -6.26 14.53
N PRO A 204 -7.95 -5.72 13.31
CA PRO A 204 -8.50 -4.39 13.10
C PRO A 204 -9.92 -4.25 13.67
N ARG A 205 -10.25 -3.05 14.19
CA ARG A 205 -11.59 -2.68 14.66
C ARG A 205 -11.93 -1.26 14.24
N ARG A 206 -13.21 -1.03 13.92
CA ARG A 206 -13.73 0.30 13.58
C ARG A 206 -13.49 1.30 14.73
N GLY A 207 -13.10 2.52 14.38
CA GLY A 207 -12.86 3.61 15.35
C GLY A 207 -11.60 3.44 16.20
N ARG A 208 -10.72 2.49 15.86
CA ARG A 208 -9.39 2.35 16.47
C ARG A 208 -8.31 2.88 15.55
N ASP A 209 -7.14 3.13 16.15
CA ASP A 209 -5.93 3.45 15.41
C ASP A 209 -5.59 2.32 14.43
N ALA A 210 -5.21 2.73 13.24
CA ALA A 210 -4.72 1.88 12.17
C ALA A 210 -3.43 2.48 11.63
N PHE A 211 -2.61 1.66 11.00
CA PHE A 211 -1.29 2.04 10.52
C PHE A 211 -1.07 1.51 9.10
N TYR A 212 -0.31 2.27 8.31
CA TYR A 212 0.36 1.78 7.11
C TYR A 212 1.80 1.41 7.43
N LEU A 213 2.37 0.48 6.67
CA LEU A 213 3.79 0.18 6.73
C LEU A 213 4.48 1.09 5.72
N ASN A 214 5.39 1.97 6.16
CA ASN A 214 6.09 2.88 5.27
C ASN A 214 7.32 2.24 4.61
N ALA A 215 8.00 3.00 3.74
CA ALA A 215 9.17 2.53 3.00
C ALA A 215 10.34 2.04 3.89
N GLN A 216 10.44 2.53 5.13
CA GLN A 216 11.44 2.09 6.10
C GLN A 216 10.92 0.96 7.01
N SER A 217 9.84 0.29 6.63
CA SER A 217 9.19 -0.76 7.42
C SER A 217 8.75 -0.28 8.81
N ARG A 218 8.38 0.99 8.95
CA ARG A 218 7.86 1.57 10.19
C ARG A 218 6.35 1.79 10.09
N PRO A 219 5.59 1.53 11.17
CA PRO A 219 4.19 1.88 11.21
C PRO A 219 4.02 3.40 11.19
N VAL A 220 3.16 3.89 10.29
CA VAL A 220 2.73 5.28 10.22
C VAL A 220 1.22 5.29 10.41
N LYS A 221 0.73 6.12 11.32
CA LYS A 221 -0.69 6.17 11.65
C LYS A 221 -1.50 6.62 10.43
N VAL A 222 -2.64 5.97 10.18
CA VAL A 222 -3.63 6.37 9.19
C VAL A 222 -4.30 7.65 9.70
N ASN A 223 -4.25 8.71 8.90
CA ASN A 223 -4.84 10.00 9.24
C ASN A 223 -6.37 9.97 9.06
N ASP A 224 -7.06 10.98 9.58
CA ASP A 224 -8.53 11.02 9.53
C ASP A 224 -9.07 11.24 8.12
N ASP A 225 -8.34 11.96 7.27
CA ASP A 225 -8.62 12.20 5.85
C ASP A 225 -8.29 11.01 4.93
N GLU A 226 -7.65 9.99 5.48
CA GLU A 226 -7.31 8.73 4.80
C GLU A 226 -8.31 7.61 5.14
N ARG A 227 -9.47 8.00 5.67
CA ARG A 227 -10.55 7.10 6.08
C ARG A 227 -11.79 7.32 5.24
N SER A 228 -12.43 6.23 4.84
CA SER A 228 -13.75 6.24 4.22
C SER A 228 -14.81 5.93 5.28
N LEU A 229 -15.64 6.92 5.63
CA LEU A 229 -16.70 6.77 6.64
C LEU A 229 -16.20 6.18 7.99
N GLY A 230 -14.95 6.51 8.35
CA GLY A 230 -14.25 6.06 9.55
C GLY A 230 -13.49 4.74 9.41
N TRP A 231 -13.58 4.05 8.28
CA TRP A 231 -12.78 2.87 7.96
C TRP A 231 -11.42 3.29 7.39
N PRO A 232 -10.29 2.76 7.90
CA PRO A 232 -9.00 3.00 7.27
C PRO A 232 -9.01 2.38 5.88
N THR A 233 -8.61 3.14 4.86
CA THR A 233 -8.65 2.67 3.47
C THR A 233 -7.33 2.00 3.09
N VAL A 234 -7.32 1.20 2.02
CA VAL A 234 -6.07 0.92 1.31
C VAL A 234 -5.57 2.24 0.71
N ARG A 235 -4.27 2.49 0.81
CA ARG A 235 -3.59 3.60 0.12
C ARG A 235 -2.82 3.06 -1.07
N LEU A 236 -3.09 3.57 -2.26
CA LEU A 236 -2.33 3.32 -3.46
C LEU A 236 -1.46 4.54 -3.76
N GLU A 237 -0.16 4.33 -3.79
CA GLU A 237 0.85 5.32 -4.17
C GLU A 237 1.35 4.98 -5.58
N ILE A 238 1.40 5.96 -6.48
CA ILE A 238 1.82 5.76 -7.88
C ILE A 238 2.99 6.67 -8.22
N ASP A 239 3.93 6.12 -8.98
CA ASP A 239 5.09 6.79 -9.56
C ASP A 239 5.10 6.56 -11.09
N PHE A 240 5.50 7.57 -11.88
CA PHE A 240 5.54 7.52 -13.34
C PHE A 240 6.93 7.19 -13.90
#